data_AF-A0A9D5S1K1-F1
#
_entry.id   AF-A0A9D5S1K1-F1
#
_cell.length_a   1.000
_cell.length_b   1.000
_cell.length_c   1.000
_cell.angle_alpha   90.00
_cell.angle_beta   90.00
_cell.angle_gamma   90.00
#
_symmetry.space_group_name_H-M   'P 1'
#
loop_
_entity.id
_entity.type
_entity.pdbx_description
1 polymer ?
#
loop_
_entity_poly.entity_id
_entity_poly.type
_entity_poly.pdbx_seq_one_letter_code
_entity_poly.pdbx_strand_id
1 'polypeptide(L)'
;MKTLDINQIKNKFGRLLSYAHYQCALSDESINARIINNRFFDFLEYNRVDNFLKDSLDDICFNELGGGTKRFDDQLSKEYIYAGESYISVAISLTIPLRKLFMLFPLQKMIELFPTYHEMGNFRLIERVKNELSSLSTLKILLERDNIKVLHLSKALHLNRNTLAKFKNNQEEERKLTYQEILDLSAFFNVDPIFFTSSQCIPYYLSLWDDDLFVALFLTNVKAAITDKYSLFYMDKPLKLNTYMLLTPSSLVFYSKGKPVKQLPEYKFDFLINMTIKYYKDICFQQGKAYC
;
A
#
# COMPACT_ATOMS: atom_id res chain seq x y z
N MET A 1 -10.53 -17.38 11.86
CA MET A 1 -9.96 -16.06 11.50
C MET A 1 -10.45 -15.05 12.51
N LYS A 2 -9.55 -14.29 13.16
CA LYS A 2 -9.97 -13.13 13.96
C LYS A 2 -10.38 -12.02 13.00
N THR A 3 -11.55 -11.43 13.22
CA THR A 3 -12.00 -10.23 12.50
C THR A 3 -11.03 -9.09 12.78
N LEU A 4 -10.58 -8.40 11.72
CA LEU A 4 -9.71 -7.24 11.83
C LEU A 4 -10.42 -6.13 12.64
N ASP A 5 -9.91 -5.80 13.81
CA ASP A 5 -10.49 -4.71 14.61
C ASP A 5 -9.96 -3.35 14.13
N ILE A 6 -10.66 -2.77 13.16
CA ILE A 6 -10.35 -1.47 12.58
C ILE A 6 -10.26 -0.38 13.67
N ASN A 7 -11.05 -0.48 14.74
CA ASN A 7 -11.04 0.52 15.81
C ASN A 7 -9.74 0.45 16.62
N GLN A 8 -9.20 -0.76 16.85
CA GLN A 8 -7.88 -0.90 17.48
C GLN A 8 -6.76 -0.28 16.64
N ILE A 9 -6.79 -0.49 15.32
CA ILE A 9 -5.81 0.11 14.40
C ILE A 9 -5.88 1.63 14.45
N LYS A 10 -7.09 2.19 14.33
CA LYS A 10 -7.35 3.63 14.39
C LYS A 10 -6.83 4.22 15.70
N ASN A 11 -7.27 3.66 16.83
CA ASN A 11 -6.88 4.14 18.15
C ASN A 11 -5.36 4.08 18.34
N LYS A 12 -4.73 2.96 17.97
CA LYS A 12 -3.28 2.80 18.10
C LYS A 12 -2.51 3.78 17.22
N PHE A 13 -2.93 3.97 15.97
CA PHE A 13 -2.27 4.91 15.07
C PHE A 13 -2.47 6.37 15.50
N GLY A 14 -3.67 6.74 15.98
CA GLY A 14 -3.93 8.03 16.61
C GLY A 14 -3.02 8.29 17.82
N ARG A 15 -2.93 7.32 18.73
CA ARG A 15 -2.03 7.40 19.88
C ARG A 15 -0.56 7.49 19.46
N LEU A 16 -0.15 6.77 18.40
CA LEU A 16 1.21 6.85 17.87
C LEU A 16 1.56 8.25 17.38
N LEU A 17 0.69 8.92 16.61
CA LEU A 17 0.97 10.28 16.14
C LEU A 17 1.07 11.27 17.31
N SER A 18 0.16 11.15 18.28
CA SER A 18 0.16 11.98 19.48
C SER A 18 1.42 11.75 20.32
N TYR A 19 1.81 10.48 20.49
CA TYR A 19 3.03 10.08 21.19
C TYR A 19 4.30 10.57 20.48
N ALA A 20 4.36 10.43 19.15
CA ALA A 20 5.48 10.90 18.34
C ALA A 20 5.69 12.42 18.47
N HIS A 21 4.60 13.20 18.46
CA HIS A 21 4.69 14.65 18.58
C HIS A 21 5.08 15.08 20.00
N TYR A 22 4.35 14.64 21.02
CA TYR A 22 4.52 15.16 22.38
C TYR A 22 5.62 14.47 23.19
N GLN A 23 5.76 13.14 23.06
CA GLN A 23 6.68 12.34 23.89
C GLN A 23 8.03 12.09 23.19
N CYS A 24 8.04 12.11 21.86
CA CYS A 24 9.27 11.99 21.09
C CYS A 24 9.77 13.34 20.54
N ALA A 25 9.04 14.43 20.81
CA ALA A 25 9.34 15.80 20.38
C ALA A 25 9.63 15.89 18.87
N LEU A 26 8.92 15.10 18.05
CA LEU A 26 9.05 15.13 16.60
C LEU A 26 8.13 16.21 16.03
N SER A 27 8.66 17.06 15.14
CA SER A 27 7.81 18.01 14.40
C SER A 27 6.90 17.28 13.41
N ASP A 28 5.83 17.96 12.98
CA ASP A 28 4.88 17.40 12.01
C ASP A 28 5.57 17.02 10.70
N GLU A 29 6.51 17.85 10.22
CA GLU A 29 7.31 17.57 9.04
C GLU A 29 8.19 16.34 9.22
N SER A 30 8.78 16.17 10.41
CA SER A 30 9.60 14.98 10.74
C SER A 30 8.73 13.72 10.77
N ILE A 31 7.56 13.76 11.43
CA ILE A 31 6.63 12.63 11.46
C ILE A 31 6.20 12.27 10.03
N ASN A 32 5.80 13.28 9.25
CA ASN A 32 5.34 13.12 7.87
C ASN A 32 6.44 12.48 6.99
N ALA A 33 7.66 13.01 7.04
CA ALA A 33 8.79 12.51 6.28
C ALA A 33 9.17 11.08 6.66
N ARG A 34 9.15 10.75 7.96
CA ARG A 34 9.49 9.39 8.44
C ARG A 34 8.45 8.37 8.05
N ILE A 35 7.16 8.71 8.15
CA ILE A 35 6.08 7.83 7.67
C ILE A 35 6.22 7.59 6.16
N ILE A 36 6.39 8.64 5.36
CA ILE A 36 6.55 8.53 3.89
C ILE A 36 7.72 7.61 3.53
N ASN A 37 8.84 7.67 4.25
CA ASN A 37 10.05 6.94 3.88
C ASN A 37 10.19 5.56 4.54
N ASN A 38 9.29 5.18 5.46
CA ASN A 38 9.41 3.94 6.21
C ASN A 38 8.35 2.89 5.83
N ARG A 39 8.81 1.72 5.37
CA ARG A 39 7.97 0.58 4.97
C ARG A 39 7.20 -0.08 6.11
N PHE A 40 7.55 0.19 7.38
CA PHE A 40 6.74 -0.20 8.53
C PHE A 40 5.28 0.29 8.39
N PHE A 41 5.09 1.49 7.81
CA PHE A 41 3.78 2.10 7.60
C PHE A 41 3.01 1.58 6.39
N ASP A 42 3.52 0.56 5.69
CA ASP A 42 2.77 -0.19 4.68
C ASP A 42 1.98 -1.38 5.28
N PHE A 43 1.74 -1.35 6.60
CA PHE A 43 1.15 -2.50 7.31
C PHE A 43 -0.29 -2.82 6.86
N LEU A 44 -1.03 -1.83 6.36
CA LEU A 44 -2.36 -2.04 5.78
C LEU A 44 -2.25 -2.74 4.41
N GLU A 45 -1.28 -2.32 3.61
CA GLU A 45 -1.10 -2.73 2.23
C GLU A 45 -0.46 -4.12 2.10
N TYR A 46 0.39 -4.51 3.06
CA TYR A 46 1.02 -5.82 3.12
C TYR A 46 0.40 -6.78 4.14
N ASN A 47 -0.79 -6.47 4.68
CA ASN A 47 -1.49 -7.29 5.66
C ASN A 47 -0.62 -7.63 6.90
N ARG A 48 0.15 -6.65 7.40
CA ARG A 48 1.03 -6.76 8.57
C ARG A 48 0.44 -6.08 9.81
N VAL A 49 -0.89 -5.96 9.85
CA VAL A 49 -1.62 -5.30 10.93
C VAL A 49 -1.30 -5.92 12.29
N ASP A 50 -1.17 -7.25 12.37
CA ASP A 50 -0.83 -7.92 13.62
C ASP A 50 0.53 -7.50 14.17
N ASN A 51 1.52 -7.23 13.31
CA ASN A 51 2.83 -6.74 13.74
C ASN A 51 2.68 -5.32 14.28
N PHE A 52 2.02 -4.44 13.52
CA PHE A 52 1.72 -3.08 13.96
C PHE A 52 0.96 -3.06 15.30
N LEU A 53 0.01 -3.97 15.54
CA LEU A 53 -0.75 -4.05 16.78
C LEU A 53 0.05 -4.66 17.96
N LYS A 54 1.07 -5.48 17.72
CA LYS A 54 1.93 -6.05 18.75
C LYS A 54 3.01 -5.08 19.25
N ASP A 55 3.63 -4.32 18.36
CA ASP A 55 4.78 -3.48 18.70
C ASP A 55 4.38 -2.33 19.63
N SER A 56 5.17 -2.00 20.66
CA SER A 56 4.79 -0.90 21.55
C SER A 56 4.90 0.47 20.86
N LEU A 57 4.22 1.50 21.39
CA LEU A 57 4.38 2.86 20.85
C LEU A 57 5.83 3.34 20.95
N ASP A 58 6.52 2.96 22.03
CA ASP A 58 7.95 3.23 22.22
C ASP A 58 8.79 2.58 21.14
N ASP A 59 8.57 1.29 20.87
CA ASP A 59 9.34 0.56 19.85
C ASP A 59 9.13 1.17 18.47
N ILE A 60 7.88 1.49 18.11
CA ILE A 60 7.58 2.12 16.82
C ILE A 60 8.22 3.51 16.74
N CYS A 61 8.09 4.32 17.79
CA CYS A 61 8.66 5.66 17.76
C CYS A 61 10.19 5.65 17.72
N PHE A 62 10.84 4.76 18.47
CA PHE A 62 12.30 4.68 18.53
C PHE A 62 12.89 4.04 17.27
N ASN A 63 12.36 2.91 16.82
CA ASN A 63 12.91 2.16 15.69
C ASN A 63 12.48 2.76 14.35
N GLU A 64 11.21 3.15 14.22
CA GLU A 64 10.61 3.50 12.93
C GLU A 64 10.53 5.01 12.68
N LEU A 65 10.26 5.77 13.74
CA LEU A 65 10.22 7.23 13.70
C LEU A 65 11.47 7.88 14.31
N GLY A 66 12.50 7.11 14.69
CA GLY A 66 13.78 7.58 15.28
C GLY A 66 13.63 8.75 16.24
N GLY A 67 12.60 8.68 17.09
CA GLY A 67 12.34 9.60 18.19
C GLY A 67 13.22 9.24 19.39
N GLY A 68 13.77 10.25 20.04
CA GLY A 68 14.34 10.07 21.38
C GLY A 68 13.23 10.19 22.42
N THR A 69 13.20 9.31 23.42
CA THR A 69 12.24 9.44 24.52
C THR A 69 12.55 10.69 25.33
N LYS A 70 11.70 11.71 25.21
CA LYS A 70 11.63 12.82 26.16
C LYS A 70 10.29 12.68 26.87
N ARG A 71 10.28 11.98 28.00
CA ARG A 71 9.08 11.83 28.83
C ARG A 71 8.67 13.20 29.36
N PHE A 72 7.77 13.86 28.63
CA PHE A 72 6.96 14.94 29.16
C PHE A 72 5.70 14.28 29.74
N ASP A 73 4.95 14.98 30.62
CA ASP A 73 3.72 14.45 31.22
C ASP A 73 2.84 13.70 30.19
N ASP A 74 2.13 12.64 30.61
CA ASP A 74 1.33 11.68 29.81
C ASP A 74 0.19 12.29 28.94
N GLN A 75 0.27 13.56 28.59
CA GLN A 75 -0.70 14.28 27.78
C GLN A 75 -0.62 13.82 26.32
N LEU A 76 -1.62 13.06 25.91
CA LEU A 76 -1.93 12.85 24.50
C LEU A 76 -2.87 13.97 24.02
N SER A 77 -2.49 14.65 22.95
CA SER A 77 -3.35 15.61 22.25
C SER A 77 -4.42 14.89 21.44
N LYS A 78 -5.66 15.39 21.57
CA LYS A 78 -6.85 14.88 20.87
C LYS A 78 -6.78 15.13 19.37
N GLU A 79 -6.18 16.24 18.97
CA GLU A 79 -5.98 16.66 17.59
C GLU A 79 -5.16 15.63 16.81
N TYR A 80 -4.05 15.15 17.40
CA TYR A 80 -3.21 14.12 16.78
C TYR A 80 -3.85 12.74 16.81
N ILE A 81 -4.56 12.41 17.90
CA ILE A 81 -5.34 11.16 17.96
C ILE A 81 -6.34 11.13 16.80
N TYR A 82 -7.14 12.20 16.67
CA TYR A 82 -8.10 12.34 15.60
C TYR A 82 -7.44 12.29 14.23
N ALA A 83 -6.32 12.99 14.02
CA ALA A 83 -5.60 12.96 12.75
C ALA A 83 -5.17 11.53 12.38
N GLY A 84 -4.64 10.75 13.33
CA GLY A 84 -4.26 9.36 13.06
C GLY A 84 -5.45 8.45 12.76
N GLU A 85 -6.52 8.54 13.55
CA GLU A 85 -7.76 7.79 13.28
C GLU A 85 -8.35 8.14 11.90
N SER A 86 -8.22 9.42 11.53
CA SER A 86 -8.65 9.98 10.25
C SER A 86 -7.84 9.43 9.08
N TYR A 87 -6.51 9.38 9.18
CA TYR A 87 -5.65 8.79 8.15
C TYR A 87 -6.03 7.34 7.86
N ILE A 88 -6.22 6.51 8.90
CA ILE A 88 -6.63 5.11 8.74
C ILE A 88 -8.01 5.02 8.10
N SER A 89 -8.96 5.86 8.54
CA SER A 89 -10.30 5.91 7.96
C SER A 89 -10.29 6.25 6.48
N VAL A 90 -9.52 7.27 6.08
CA VAL A 90 -9.39 7.70 4.68
C VAL A 90 -8.65 6.65 3.86
N ALA A 91 -7.54 6.11 4.35
CA ALA A 91 -6.75 5.11 3.65
C ALA A 91 -7.59 3.86 3.30
N ILE A 92 -8.38 3.37 4.25
CA ILE A 92 -9.30 2.25 4.02
C ILE A 92 -10.42 2.65 3.06
N SER A 93 -11.10 3.78 3.31
CA SER A 93 -12.32 4.16 2.57
C SER A 93 -12.05 4.54 1.12
N LEU A 94 -10.93 5.21 0.86
CA LEU A 94 -10.51 5.58 -0.49
C LEU A 94 -9.57 4.55 -1.10
N THR A 95 -9.15 3.56 -0.32
CA THR A 95 -8.21 2.52 -0.71
C THR A 95 -6.94 3.19 -1.26
N ILE A 96 -6.30 4.02 -0.44
CA ILE A 96 -5.08 4.75 -0.79
C ILE A 96 -3.99 4.30 0.17
N PRO A 97 -2.79 3.94 -0.33
CA PRO A 97 -1.68 3.57 0.53
C PRO A 97 -1.40 4.63 1.60
N LEU A 98 -1.22 4.24 2.85
CA LEU A 98 -1.08 5.16 3.97
C LEU A 98 0.07 6.15 3.75
N ARG A 99 1.25 5.65 3.35
CA ARG A 99 2.42 6.50 3.03
C ARG A 99 2.13 7.48 1.89
N LYS A 100 1.40 7.05 0.85
CA LYS A 100 0.95 7.92 -0.25
C LYS A 100 0.01 9.01 0.26
N LEU A 101 -0.88 8.67 1.19
CA LEU A 101 -1.79 9.64 1.80
C LEU A 101 -1.03 10.72 2.59
N PHE A 102 0.02 10.37 3.35
CA PHE A 102 0.88 11.36 4.03
C PHE A 102 1.68 12.24 3.05
N MET A 103 2.06 11.71 1.89
CA MET A 103 2.71 12.49 0.84
C MET A 103 1.76 13.48 0.18
N LEU A 104 0.54 13.04 -0.17
CA LEU A 104 -0.45 13.91 -0.83
C LEU A 104 -1.11 14.88 0.15
N PHE A 105 -1.31 14.46 1.40
CA PHE A 105 -2.03 15.18 2.42
C PHE A 105 -1.20 15.17 3.71
N PRO A 106 -0.29 16.15 3.89
CA PRO A 106 0.63 16.19 5.04
C PRO A 106 -0.09 16.30 6.39
N LEU A 107 0.55 15.80 7.44
CA LEU A 107 0.00 15.73 8.81
C LEU A 107 -0.64 17.05 9.28
N GLN A 108 0.06 18.17 9.10
CA GLN A 108 -0.43 19.50 9.49
C GLN A 108 -1.82 19.80 8.90
N LYS A 109 -2.04 19.49 7.62
CA LYS A 109 -3.35 19.70 6.97
C LYS A 109 -4.44 18.84 7.60
N MET A 110 -4.13 17.61 8.01
CA MET A 110 -5.12 16.75 8.68
C MET A 110 -5.47 17.28 10.07
N ILE A 111 -4.49 17.79 10.81
CA ILE A 111 -4.70 18.43 12.12
C ILE A 111 -5.57 19.67 11.98
N GLU A 112 -5.35 20.49 10.96
CA GLU A 112 -6.16 21.69 10.67
C GLU A 112 -7.64 21.38 10.42
N LEU A 113 -7.99 20.15 10.01
CA LEU A 113 -9.39 19.73 9.87
C LEU A 113 -10.06 19.42 11.20
N PHE A 114 -9.31 19.21 12.29
CA PHE A 114 -9.86 18.83 13.58
C PHE A 114 -10.97 19.78 14.06
N PRO A 115 -10.78 21.11 14.17
CA PRO A 115 -11.79 22.00 14.76
C PRO A 115 -13.14 21.95 14.04
N THR A 116 -13.16 21.64 12.74
CA THR A 116 -14.38 21.59 11.93
C THR A 116 -15.00 20.21 11.88
N TYR A 117 -14.20 19.14 11.80
CA TYR A 117 -14.69 17.82 11.43
C TYR A 117 -14.71 16.80 12.59
N HIS A 118 -14.13 17.10 13.75
CA HIS A 118 -14.05 16.13 14.86
C HIS A 118 -15.40 15.77 15.49
N GLU A 119 -16.38 16.68 15.45
CA GLU A 119 -17.75 16.44 15.91
C GLU A 119 -18.68 15.95 14.79
N MET A 120 -18.18 15.88 13.55
CA MET A 120 -18.94 15.44 12.40
C MET A 120 -18.80 13.94 12.17
N GLY A 121 -19.73 13.37 11.39
CA GLY A 121 -19.55 12.02 10.87
C GLY A 121 -18.33 11.95 9.95
N ASN A 122 -17.52 10.89 10.11
CA ASN A 122 -16.30 10.63 9.33
C ASN A 122 -16.48 10.72 7.80
N PHE A 123 -17.68 10.49 7.29
CA PHE A 123 -17.97 10.61 5.85
C PHE A 123 -17.69 12.02 5.29
N ARG A 124 -17.92 13.09 6.07
CA ARG A 124 -17.68 14.47 5.64
C ARG A 124 -16.19 14.77 5.50
N LEU A 125 -15.39 14.25 6.44
CA LEU A 125 -13.94 14.31 6.38
C LEU A 125 -13.43 13.56 5.14
N ILE A 126 -13.91 12.33 4.92
CA ILE A 126 -13.51 11.51 3.77
C ILE A 126 -13.85 12.23 2.45
N GLU A 127 -15.04 12.84 2.35
CA GLU A 127 -15.43 13.63 1.18
C GLU A 127 -14.54 14.84 0.97
N ARG A 128 -14.23 15.59 2.04
CA ARG A 128 -13.32 16.74 1.99
C ARG A 128 -11.94 16.32 1.47
N VAL A 129 -11.35 15.29 2.06
CA VAL A 129 -10.03 14.78 1.68
C VAL A 129 -10.06 14.26 0.25
N LYS A 130 -11.08 13.50 -0.14
CA LYS A 130 -11.23 13.01 -1.53
C LYS A 130 -11.24 14.15 -2.55
N ASN A 131 -11.98 15.23 -2.27
CA ASN A 131 -12.04 16.39 -3.15
C ASN A 131 -10.68 17.08 -3.28
N GLU A 132 -9.94 17.25 -2.18
CA GLU A 132 -8.59 17.81 -2.24
C GLU A 132 -7.62 16.90 -3.00
N LEU A 133 -7.63 15.60 -2.72
CA LEU A 133 -6.78 14.62 -3.40
C LEU A 133 -7.00 14.56 -4.91
N SER A 134 -8.24 14.81 -5.39
CA SER A 134 -8.55 14.82 -6.83
C SER A 134 -7.75 15.87 -7.63
N SER A 135 -7.29 16.93 -6.95
CA SER A 135 -6.49 18.01 -7.54
C SER A 135 -4.97 17.81 -7.41
N LEU A 136 -4.55 16.73 -6.74
CA LEU A 136 -3.16 16.43 -6.44
C LEU A 136 -2.66 15.23 -7.26
N SER A 137 -1.45 15.34 -7.78
CA SER A 137 -0.74 14.26 -8.46
C SER A 137 0.56 13.95 -7.74
N THR A 138 0.87 12.67 -7.58
CA THR A 138 2.16 12.21 -7.06
C THR A 138 3.30 12.76 -7.91
N LEU A 139 3.13 12.70 -9.24
CA LEU A 139 4.13 13.20 -10.18
C LEU A 139 4.39 14.69 -9.98
N LYS A 140 3.34 15.48 -9.75
CA LYS A 140 3.48 16.92 -9.49
C LYS A 140 4.31 17.18 -8.22
N ILE A 141 3.97 16.50 -7.13
CA ILE A 141 4.67 16.66 -5.84
C ILE A 141 6.14 16.29 -5.97
N LEU A 142 6.45 15.17 -6.65
CA LEU A 142 7.84 14.72 -6.82
C LEU A 142 8.65 15.63 -7.75
N LEU A 143 8.04 16.15 -8.82
CA LEU A 143 8.69 17.16 -9.67
C LEU A 143 9.01 18.45 -8.90
N GLU A 144 8.10 18.89 -8.03
CA GLU A 144 8.30 20.08 -7.20
C GLU A 144 9.37 19.84 -6.12
N ARG A 145 9.35 18.69 -5.45
CA ARG A 145 10.34 18.26 -4.45
C ARG A 145 11.76 18.28 -5.00
N ASP A 146 11.95 17.71 -6.19
CA ASP A 146 13.29 17.55 -6.79
C ASP A 146 13.67 18.70 -7.74
N ASN A 147 12.80 19.71 -7.87
CA ASN A 147 12.96 20.83 -8.80
C ASN A 147 13.19 20.39 -10.26
N ILE A 148 12.45 19.36 -10.69
CA ILE A 148 12.57 18.74 -12.01
C ILE A 148 11.47 19.27 -12.93
N LYS A 149 11.86 19.66 -14.16
CA LYS A 149 10.90 20.04 -15.20
C LYS A 149 10.40 18.79 -15.94
N VAL A 150 9.12 18.77 -16.32
CA VAL A 150 8.51 17.68 -17.13
C VAL A 150 9.32 17.36 -18.39
N LEU A 151 9.94 18.38 -19.01
CA LEU A 151 10.79 18.19 -20.19
C LEU A 151 12.03 17.34 -19.88
N HIS A 152 12.65 17.50 -18.70
CA HIS A 152 13.82 16.72 -18.32
C HIS A 152 13.42 15.26 -18.05
N LEU A 153 12.32 15.06 -17.32
CA LEU A 153 11.77 13.72 -17.08
C LEU A 153 11.42 12.98 -18.37
N SER A 154 10.77 13.67 -19.31
CA SER A 154 10.42 13.13 -20.64
C SER A 154 11.64 12.64 -21.40
N LYS A 155 12.75 13.39 -21.35
CA LYS A 155 14.02 12.99 -21.99
C LYS A 155 14.67 11.81 -21.28
N ALA A 156 14.66 11.80 -19.95
CA ALA A 156 15.32 10.77 -19.15
C ALA A 156 14.64 9.40 -19.26
N LEU A 157 13.31 9.37 -19.28
CA LEU A 157 12.53 8.13 -19.31
C LEU A 157 11.98 7.78 -20.70
N HIS A 158 12.29 8.58 -21.72
CA HIS A 158 11.74 8.45 -23.08
C HIS A 158 10.20 8.45 -23.12
N LEU A 159 9.54 9.08 -22.14
CA LEU A 159 8.09 9.18 -22.06
C LEU A 159 7.57 10.42 -22.81
N ASN A 160 6.39 10.30 -23.42
CA ASN A 160 5.78 11.41 -24.15
C ASN A 160 5.48 12.59 -23.21
N ARG A 161 5.99 13.77 -23.56
CA ARG A 161 5.83 15.00 -22.77
C ARG A 161 4.37 15.38 -22.52
N ASN A 162 3.50 15.22 -23.52
CA ASN A 162 2.08 15.55 -23.38
C ASN A 162 1.37 14.58 -22.43
N THR A 163 1.77 13.31 -22.44
CA THR A 163 1.30 12.29 -21.49
C THR A 163 1.72 12.63 -20.06
N LEU A 164 3.00 12.93 -19.83
CA LEU A 164 3.48 13.35 -18.51
C LEU A 164 2.80 14.64 -18.01
N ALA A 165 2.51 15.59 -18.90
CA ALA A 165 1.78 16.81 -18.56
C ALA A 165 0.34 16.52 -18.10
N LYS A 166 -0.32 15.52 -18.69
CA LYS A 166 -1.64 15.05 -18.23
C LYS A 166 -1.54 14.41 -16.85
N PHE A 167 -0.59 13.50 -16.64
CA PHE A 167 -0.38 12.84 -15.34
C PHE A 167 -0.12 13.85 -14.23
N LYS A 168 0.75 14.84 -14.49
CA LYS A 168 1.07 15.91 -13.53
C LYS A 168 -0.17 16.67 -13.04
N ASN A 169 -1.17 16.85 -13.90
CA ASN A 169 -2.31 17.70 -13.59
C ASN A 169 -3.59 16.92 -13.25
N ASN A 170 -3.58 15.59 -13.37
CA ASN A 170 -4.77 14.77 -13.18
C ASN A 170 -4.43 13.39 -12.60
N GLN A 171 -4.86 13.16 -11.36
CA GLN A 171 -4.65 11.89 -10.66
C GLN A 171 -5.30 10.69 -11.37
N GLU A 172 -6.44 10.88 -12.04
CA GLU A 172 -7.11 9.80 -12.80
C GLU A 172 -6.32 9.43 -14.05
N GLU A 173 -5.57 10.37 -14.64
CA GLU A 173 -4.65 10.05 -15.73
C GLU A 173 -3.42 9.33 -15.19
N GLU A 174 -2.91 9.71 -14.02
CA GLU A 174 -1.80 9.00 -13.35
C GLU A 174 -2.13 7.51 -13.10
N ARG A 175 -3.40 7.16 -12.84
CA ARG A 175 -3.85 5.77 -12.70
C ARG A 175 -3.74 4.93 -13.97
N LYS A 176 -3.56 5.56 -15.13
CA LYS A 176 -3.39 4.89 -16.43
C LYS A 176 -1.92 4.56 -16.74
N LEU A 177 -0.99 4.91 -15.84
CA LEU A 177 0.40 4.50 -15.95
C LEU A 177 0.48 2.98 -16.09
N THR A 178 1.25 2.54 -17.08
CA THR A 178 1.65 1.15 -17.19
C THR A 178 2.59 0.78 -16.05
N TYR A 179 2.71 -0.51 -15.76
CA TYR A 179 3.60 -0.97 -14.69
C TYR A 179 5.07 -0.60 -14.94
N GLN A 180 5.53 -0.68 -16.19
CA GLN A 180 6.89 -0.25 -16.53
C GLN A 180 7.09 1.23 -16.27
N GLU A 181 6.14 2.09 -16.65
CA GLU A 181 6.21 3.52 -16.35
C GLU A 181 6.20 3.80 -14.84
N ILE A 182 5.44 3.04 -14.06
CA ILE A 182 5.49 3.11 -12.58
C ILE A 182 6.90 2.79 -12.08
N LEU A 183 7.51 1.69 -12.54
CA LEU A 183 8.86 1.31 -12.11
C LEU A 183 9.90 2.36 -12.53
N ASP A 184 9.82 2.86 -13.76
CA ASP A 184 10.74 3.86 -14.31
C ASP A 184 10.64 5.19 -13.53
N LEU A 185 9.42 5.65 -13.24
CA LEU A 185 9.19 6.85 -12.41
C LEU A 185 9.67 6.64 -10.98
N SER A 186 9.40 5.47 -10.41
CA SER A 186 9.80 5.13 -9.04
C SER A 186 11.32 5.10 -8.90
N ALA A 187 12.01 4.46 -9.85
CA ALA A 187 13.47 4.44 -9.90
C ALA A 187 14.05 5.85 -10.09
N PHE A 188 13.46 6.66 -10.97
CA PHE A 188 13.93 8.03 -11.24
C PHE A 188 13.82 8.93 -10.01
N PHE A 189 12.70 8.89 -9.29
CA PHE A 189 12.47 9.71 -8.09
C PHE A 189 13.00 9.07 -6.80
N ASN A 190 13.58 7.87 -6.89
CA ASN A 190 13.99 7.04 -5.76
C ASN A 190 12.86 6.91 -4.70
N VAL A 191 11.66 6.55 -5.16
CA VAL A 191 10.48 6.34 -4.32
C VAL A 191 9.93 4.93 -4.54
N ASP A 192 9.15 4.45 -3.58
CA ASP A 192 8.51 3.14 -3.69
C ASP A 192 7.40 3.16 -4.78
N PRO A 193 7.29 2.13 -5.64
CA PRO A 193 6.22 2.01 -6.63
C PRO A 193 4.81 2.24 -6.08
N ILE A 194 4.59 1.96 -4.80
CA ILE A 194 3.31 2.17 -4.14
C ILE A 194 2.77 3.61 -4.29
N PHE A 195 3.66 4.60 -4.43
CA PHE A 195 3.28 6.01 -4.60
C PHE A 195 2.57 6.28 -5.93
N PHE A 196 2.88 5.54 -7.00
CA PHE A 196 2.21 5.69 -8.31
C PHE A 196 1.08 4.68 -8.51
N THR A 197 1.01 3.62 -7.70
CA THR A 197 -0.10 2.66 -7.79
C THR A 197 -1.41 3.26 -7.30
N SER A 198 -2.52 2.83 -7.91
CA SER A 198 -3.80 2.77 -7.23
C SER A 198 -3.85 1.45 -6.44
N SER A 199 -4.60 1.42 -5.35
CA SER A 199 -4.83 0.19 -4.55
C SER A 199 -5.34 -1.02 -5.33
N GLN A 200 -5.85 -0.81 -6.55
CA GLN A 200 -6.27 -1.90 -7.44
C GLN A 200 -5.08 -2.63 -8.09
N CYS A 201 -3.85 -2.17 -7.85
CA CYS A 201 -2.62 -2.70 -8.41
C CYS A 201 -1.52 -2.83 -7.34
N ILE A 202 -1.86 -3.21 -6.10
CA ILE A 202 -0.82 -3.61 -5.14
C ILE A 202 -0.24 -4.94 -5.64
N PRO A 203 1.04 -5.02 -6.03
CA PRO A 203 1.66 -6.29 -6.32
C PRO A 203 1.71 -7.08 -5.01
N TYR A 204 1.05 -8.23 -4.96
CA TYR A 204 1.34 -9.17 -3.88
C TYR A 204 2.72 -9.76 -4.16
N TYR A 205 3.72 -9.26 -3.45
CA TYR A 205 5.03 -9.88 -3.38
C TYR A 205 4.93 -11.07 -2.42
N LEU A 206 4.76 -12.27 -2.97
CA LEU A 206 5.08 -13.48 -2.24
C LEU A 206 6.60 -13.63 -2.27
N SER A 207 7.29 -13.05 -1.28
CA SER A 207 8.66 -13.47 -1.00
C SER A 207 8.59 -14.85 -0.35
N LEU A 208 8.60 -15.90 -1.16
CA LEU A 208 9.00 -17.22 -0.68
C LEU A 208 10.51 -17.12 -0.49
N TRP A 209 10.97 -17.15 0.75
CA TRP A 209 12.38 -17.27 1.08
C TRP A 209 12.81 -18.71 0.74
N ASP A 210 13.08 -18.93 -0.53
CA ASP A 210 13.96 -19.98 -1.05
C ASP A 210 14.66 -19.35 -2.26
N ASP A 211 15.99 -19.37 -2.24
CA ASP A 211 16.91 -18.42 -2.91
C ASP A 211 16.82 -18.28 -4.44
N ASP A 212 15.84 -18.89 -5.12
CA ASP A 212 15.76 -18.95 -6.58
C ASP A 212 14.37 -18.66 -7.19
N LEU A 213 13.35 -18.26 -6.41
CA LEU A 213 11.97 -18.15 -6.93
C LEU A 213 11.30 -16.78 -6.69
N PHE A 214 11.03 -16.05 -7.78
CA PHE A 214 10.23 -14.82 -7.77
C PHE A 214 8.85 -15.07 -8.39
N VAL A 215 7.78 -14.95 -7.59
CA VAL A 215 6.40 -15.02 -8.08
C VAL A 215 5.66 -13.74 -7.70
N ALA A 216 5.36 -12.90 -8.68
CA ALA A 216 4.49 -11.74 -8.52
C ALA A 216 3.05 -12.11 -8.90
N LEU A 217 2.12 -12.01 -7.97
CA LEU A 217 0.69 -12.20 -8.20
C LEU A 217 0.02 -10.82 -8.27
N PHE A 218 -0.62 -10.54 -9.41
CA PHE A 218 -1.34 -9.29 -9.65
C PHE A 218 -2.85 -9.54 -9.60
N LEU A 219 -3.52 -8.87 -8.67
CA LEU A 219 -4.98 -8.81 -8.60
C LEU A 219 -5.43 -7.44 -9.10
N THR A 220 -5.72 -7.33 -10.40
CA THR A 220 -6.36 -6.13 -10.95
C THR A 220 -7.88 -6.29 -10.93
N ASN A 221 -8.62 -5.29 -10.44
CA ASN A 221 -10.08 -5.27 -10.27
C ASN A 221 -10.68 -6.19 -9.19
N VAL A 222 -10.34 -5.94 -7.92
CA VAL A 222 -11.12 -6.47 -6.79
C VAL A 222 -12.12 -5.41 -6.32
N LYS A 223 -13.19 -5.20 -7.10
CA LYS A 223 -14.38 -4.47 -6.63
C LYS A 223 -15.39 -5.39 -5.93
N ALA A 224 -15.00 -6.64 -5.67
CA ALA A 224 -15.82 -7.62 -4.97
C ALA A 224 -14.98 -8.40 -3.96
N ALA A 225 -15.51 -8.53 -2.74
CA ALA A 225 -15.08 -9.44 -1.69
C ALA A 225 -13.90 -9.03 -0.79
N ILE A 226 -14.14 -8.01 0.04
CA ILE A 226 -13.75 -8.12 1.47
C ILE A 226 -14.83 -8.96 2.16
N THR A 227 -14.87 -10.26 1.85
CA THR A 227 -15.63 -11.26 2.60
C THR A 227 -14.86 -12.56 2.52
N ASP A 228 -14.40 -13.00 3.69
CA ASP A 228 -14.00 -14.34 4.10
C ASP A 228 -13.59 -15.35 3.01
N LYS A 229 -12.32 -15.77 3.12
CA LYS A 229 -11.62 -16.90 2.48
C LYS A 229 -10.73 -16.53 1.30
N TYR A 230 -9.43 -16.40 1.58
CA TYR A 230 -8.39 -16.68 0.58
C TYR A 230 -7.30 -17.55 1.22
N SER A 231 -6.92 -18.62 0.51
CA SER A 231 -5.80 -19.52 0.82
C SER A 231 -4.65 -19.23 -0.14
N LEU A 232 -3.41 -19.23 0.37
CA LEU A 232 -2.17 -19.08 -0.42
C LEU A 232 -1.98 -20.28 -1.39
N PHE A 233 -1.42 -20.02 -2.57
CA PHE A 233 -1.08 -21.05 -3.58
C PHE A 233 0.44 -21.22 -3.69
N TYR A 234 0.89 -22.47 -3.81
CA TYR A 234 2.28 -22.90 -4.03
C TYR A 234 2.43 -23.46 -5.46
N MET A 235 3.50 -23.10 -6.17
CA MET A 235 3.86 -23.73 -7.44
C MET A 235 5.23 -24.40 -7.32
N ASP A 236 5.29 -25.66 -7.74
CA ASP A 236 6.40 -26.59 -7.50
C ASP A 236 7.48 -26.57 -8.61
N LYS A 237 7.45 -25.56 -9.50
CA LYS A 237 8.44 -25.42 -10.58
C LYS A 237 8.87 -23.97 -10.79
N PRO A 238 10.18 -23.71 -10.99
CA PRO A 238 10.67 -22.37 -11.25
C PRO A 238 10.10 -21.79 -12.54
N LEU A 239 9.41 -20.66 -12.40
CA LEU A 239 9.06 -19.81 -13.54
C LEU A 239 10.34 -19.14 -14.03
N LYS A 240 10.69 -19.32 -15.30
CA LYS A 240 11.84 -18.64 -15.92
C LYS A 240 11.67 -17.12 -15.78
N LEU A 241 12.76 -16.40 -15.53
CA LEU A 241 12.85 -14.92 -15.61
C LEU A 241 12.04 -14.41 -16.81
N ASN A 242 11.14 -13.44 -16.56
CA ASN A 242 10.14 -12.86 -17.47
C ASN A 242 8.79 -13.60 -17.59
N THR A 243 8.44 -14.49 -16.65
CA THR A 243 7.13 -15.16 -16.66
C THR A 243 6.28 -14.67 -15.48
N TYR A 244 5.05 -14.19 -15.72
CA TYR A 244 4.13 -13.73 -14.67
C TYR A 244 2.70 -14.25 -14.92
N MET A 245 1.88 -14.26 -13.88
CA MET A 245 0.52 -14.80 -13.92
C MET A 245 -0.48 -13.68 -13.65
N LEU A 246 -1.48 -13.54 -14.52
CA LEU A 246 -2.57 -12.58 -14.36
C LEU A 246 -3.86 -13.36 -14.07
N LEU A 247 -4.44 -13.11 -12.89
CA LEU A 247 -5.77 -13.62 -12.54
C LEU A 247 -6.81 -12.56 -12.93
N THR A 248 -7.75 -12.95 -13.77
CA THR A 248 -8.92 -12.14 -14.12
C THR A 248 -10.19 -12.81 -13.60
N PRO A 249 -11.33 -12.11 -13.50
CA PRO A 249 -12.59 -12.73 -13.08
C PRO A 249 -13.03 -13.95 -13.91
N SER A 250 -12.59 -14.05 -15.17
CA SER A 250 -13.04 -15.08 -16.12
C SER A 250 -11.94 -16.01 -16.62
N SER A 251 -10.67 -15.75 -16.30
CA SER A 251 -9.55 -16.55 -16.80
C SER A 251 -8.27 -16.40 -15.98
N LEU A 252 -7.43 -17.43 -16.06
CA LEU A 252 -6.03 -17.37 -15.62
C LEU A 252 -5.13 -17.31 -16.86
N VAL A 253 -4.31 -16.27 -16.96
CA VAL A 253 -3.43 -16.05 -18.12
C VAL A 253 -1.97 -16.05 -17.66
N PHE A 254 -1.18 -16.92 -18.27
CA PHE A 254 0.27 -16.98 -18.08
C PHE A 254 0.96 -16.13 -19.14
N TYR A 255 1.85 -15.24 -18.74
CA TYR A 255 2.66 -14.40 -19.63
C TYR A 255 4.11 -14.81 -19.57
N SER A 256 4.82 -14.81 -20.71
CA SER A 256 6.28 -14.91 -20.80
C SER A 256 6.79 -13.86 -21.77
N LYS A 257 7.77 -13.07 -21.34
CA LYS A 257 8.32 -11.93 -22.12
C LYS A 257 7.22 -10.99 -22.63
N GLY A 258 6.23 -10.71 -21.78
CA GLY A 258 5.10 -9.82 -22.09
C GLY A 258 4.06 -10.39 -23.06
N LYS A 259 4.15 -11.66 -23.46
CA LYS A 259 3.16 -12.32 -24.33
C LYS A 259 2.39 -13.40 -23.58
N PRO A 260 1.05 -13.50 -23.75
CA PRO A 260 0.28 -14.58 -23.17
C PRO A 260 0.73 -15.91 -23.81
N VAL A 261 1.14 -16.86 -22.98
CA VAL A 261 1.62 -18.19 -23.39
C VAL A 261 0.54 -19.23 -23.22
N LYS A 262 -0.34 -19.04 -22.23
CA LYS A 262 -1.42 -19.98 -21.93
C LYS A 262 -2.58 -19.24 -21.27
N GLN A 263 -3.76 -19.38 -21.86
CA GLN A 263 -5.01 -18.90 -21.28
C GLN A 263 -5.86 -20.11 -20.90
N LEU A 264 -6.24 -20.16 -19.63
CA LEU A 264 -7.10 -21.20 -19.08
C LEU A 264 -8.51 -20.60 -18.93
N PRO A 265 -9.53 -21.08 -19.68
CA PRO A 265 -10.89 -20.54 -19.63
C PRO A 265 -11.61 -20.94 -18.34
N GLU A 266 -12.60 -20.13 -17.93
CA GLU A 266 -13.50 -20.28 -16.78
C GLU A 266 -13.33 -21.55 -15.94
N TYR A 267 -12.64 -21.40 -14.81
CA TYR A 267 -12.65 -22.40 -13.76
C TYR A 267 -13.56 -21.93 -12.64
N LYS A 268 -14.49 -22.79 -12.22
CA LYS A 268 -15.08 -22.68 -10.88
C LYS A 268 -13.91 -22.67 -9.89
N PHE A 269 -13.86 -21.66 -9.05
CA PHE A 269 -12.81 -21.47 -8.04
C PHE A 269 -12.59 -22.75 -7.20
N ASP A 270 -13.66 -23.51 -6.98
CA ASP A 270 -13.66 -24.82 -6.32
C ASP A 270 -12.79 -25.88 -7.03
N PHE A 271 -12.70 -25.85 -8.37
CA PHE A 271 -11.84 -26.78 -9.12
C PHE A 271 -10.36 -26.46 -8.92
N LEU A 272 -9.99 -25.17 -8.90
CA LEU A 272 -8.62 -24.74 -8.60
C LEU A 272 -8.23 -25.09 -7.16
N ILE A 273 -9.14 -24.92 -6.20
CA ILE A 273 -8.96 -25.34 -4.80
C ILE A 273 -8.78 -26.87 -4.72
N ASN A 274 -9.66 -27.65 -5.36
CA ASN A 274 -9.63 -29.11 -5.29
C ASN A 274 -8.41 -29.72 -5.99
N MET A 275 -7.96 -29.15 -7.12
CA MET A 275 -6.70 -29.55 -7.75
C MET A 275 -5.51 -29.26 -6.81
N THR A 276 -5.50 -28.09 -6.17
CA THR A 276 -4.40 -27.68 -5.31
C THR A 276 -4.35 -28.53 -4.05
N ILE A 277 -5.49 -28.82 -3.40
CA ILE A 277 -5.57 -29.73 -2.25
C ILE A 277 -5.14 -31.14 -2.63
N LYS A 278 -5.57 -31.65 -3.79
CA LYS A 278 -5.19 -32.99 -4.26
C LYS A 278 -3.67 -33.07 -4.52
N TYR A 279 -3.13 -32.07 -5.19
CA TYR A 279 -1.70 -32.00 -5.51
C TYR A 279 -0.83 -31.84 -4.25
N TYR A 280 -1.28 -31.05 -3.27
CA TYR A 280 -0.58 -30.90 -1.98
C TYR A 280 -0.64 -32.17 -1.14
N LYS A 281 -1.77 -32.90 -1.15
CA LYS A 281 -1.89 -34.22 -0.50
C LYS A 281 -0.92 -35.23 -1.10
N ASP A 282 -0.80 -35.25 -2.43
CA ASP A 282 0.11 -36.17 -3.13
C ASP A 282 1.59 -35.86 -2.80
N ILE A 283 1.95 -34.58 -2.62
CA ILE A 283 3.31 -34.15 -2.22
C ILE A 283 3.60 -34.45 -0.74
N CYS A 284 2.68 -34.13 0.18
CA CYS A 284 2.87 -34.43 1.60
C CYS A 284 2.99 -35.95 1.86
N PHE A 285 2.27 -36.76 1.07
CA PHE A 285 2.35 -38.22 1.10
C PHE A 285 3.70 -38.73 0.57
N GLN A 286 4.24 -38.13 -0.50
CA GLN A 286 5.56 -38.48 -1.04
C GLN A 286 6.74 -38.02 -0.17
N GLN A 287 6.57 -36.95 0.61
CA GLN A 287 7.62 -36.38 1.47
C GLN A 287 7.52 -36.80 2.95
N GLY A 288 6.57 -37.67 3.31
CA GLY A 288 6.44 -38.20 4.67
C GLY A 288 6.12 -37.15 5.75
N LYS A 289 5.58 -35.98 5.39
CA LYS A 289 5.23 -34.92 6.33
C LYS A 289 3.76 -35.01 6.73
N ALA A 290 3.51 -35.06 8.04
CA ALA A 290 2.15 -35.13 8.58
C ALA A 290 1.38 -33.81 8.39
N TYR A 291 0.08 -33.96 8.16
CA TYR A 291 -0.87 -32.88 7.88
C TYR A 291 -1.33 -32.21 9.20
N CYS A 292 -1.29 -30.88 9.29
CA CYS A 292 -1.99 -30.07 10.29
C CYS A 292 -2.74 -28.94 9.59
#